data_AF-A0AAW7CYV5-F1
#
_entry.id   AF-A0AAW7CYV5-F1
#
_cell.length_a   1.000
_cell.length_b   1.000
_cell.length_c   1.000
_cell.angle_alpha   90.00
_cell.angle_beta   90.00
_cell.angle_gamma   90.00
#
_symmetry.space_group_name_H-M   'P 1'
#
loop_
_entity.id
_entity.type
_entity.pdbx_description
1 polymer ?
#
loop_
_entity_poly.entity_id
_entity_poly.type
_entity_poly.pdbx_seq_one_letter_code
_entity_poly.pdbx_strand_id
1 'polypeptide(L)'
;MKYFLLGGSFLLLMLLTSCSFWSNSSTYTETTKTFVEALKQDDFDTCISKMQIENNQGERLNTDTLRLQFKHFKGLLQEHFGTDPYEYSLVKWQKTLSTNPEESTPPNTTRAFVEFNNGSDLGVFQLLFDDSSKKIIDIRTLDVKVSKPDLLLFWLTALIPLAVLLFNIYVIREIKRSNLQKKWLKYLAVILLNVPSFTYAAVGGVTFQLLHFQFLLGVGFSGNGIIESAWTVGIPLGGLYWIWQLKMWK
;
A
#
# COMPACT_ATOMS: atom_id res chain seq x y z
N MET A 1 -29.27 2.62 24.23
CA MET A 1 -28.11 1.89 24.81
C MET A 1 -27.81 0.54 24.16
N LYS A 2 -28.78 -0.29 23.74
CA LYS A 2 -28.50 -1.60 23.10
C LYS A 2 -27.74 -1.52 21.75
N TYR A 3 -27.97 -0.48 20.94
CA TYR A 3 -27.28 -0.31 19.64
C TYR A 3 -25.80 0.13 19.78
N PHE A 4 -25.43 0.77 20.90
CA PHE A 4 -24.04 1.18 21.15
C PHE A 4 -23.15 -0.01 21.53
N LEU A 5 -23.71 -1.00 22.24
CA LEU A 5 -23.04 -2.25 22.59
C LEU A 5 -22.86 -3.17 21.36
N LEU A 6 -23.85 -3.21 20.46
CA LEU A 6 -23.74 -3.95 19.19
C LEU A 6 -22.71 -3.33 18.24
N GLY A 7 -22.69 -1.99 18.13
CA GLY A 7 -21.66 -1.27 17.38
C GLY A 7 -20.26 -1.50 17.96
N GLY A 8 -20.12 -1.47 19.29
CA GLY A 8 -18.86 -1.74 19.98
C GLY A 8 -18.31 -3.15 19.73
N SER A 9 -19.15 -4.18 19.80
CA SER A 9 -18.72 -5.57 19.52
C SER A 9 -18.36 -5.79 18.05
N PHE A 10 -19.06 -5.16 17.11
CA PHE A 10 -18.72 -5.25 15.68
C PHE A 10 -17.37 -4.56 15.38
N LEU A 11 -17.12 -3.41 16.01
CA LEU A 11 -15.86 -2.69 15.90
C LEU A 11 -14.70 -3.47 16.55
N LEU A 12 -14.94 -4.17 17.67
CA LEU A 12 -13.98 -5.07 18.30
C LEU A 12 -13.65 -6.29 17.41
N LEU A 13 -14.66 -6.89 16.77
CA LEU A 13 -14.48 -8.01 15.84
C LEU A 13 -13.68 -7.60 14.58
N MET A 14 -13.92 -6.42 14.04
CA MET A 14 -13.14 -5.84 12.93
C MET A 14 -11.68 -5.56 13.34
N LEU A 15 -11.43 -5.16 14.59
CA LEU A 15 -10.07 -4.96 15.11
C LEU A 15 -9.33 -6.30 15.30
N LEU A 16 -10.02 -7.38 15.68
CA LEU A 16 -9.40 -8.69 15.89
C LEU A 16 -8.97 -9.36 14.57
N THR A 17 -9.74 -9.22 13.48
CA THR A 17 -9.35 -9.75 12.16
C THR A 17 -8.17 -8.99 11.55
N SER A 18 -8.01 -7.71 11.86
CA SER A 18 -6.86 -6.91 11.43
C SER A 18 -5.54 -7.35 12.10
N CYS A 19 -5.63 -7.95 13.29
CA CYS A 19 -4.46 -8.32 14.09
C CYS A 19 -3.73 -9.57 13.52
N SER A 20 -4.47 -10.55 12.98
CA SER A 20 -3.87 -11.74 12.36
C SER A 20 -3.19 -11.42 11.03
N PHE A 21 -3.75 -10.49 10.24
CA PHE A 21 -3.14 -10.01 9.00
C PHE A 21 -1.83 -9.26 9.27
N TRP A 22 -1.83 -8.36 10.26
CA TRP A 22 -0.62 -7.63 10.64
C TRP A 22 0.46 -8.55 11.22
N SER A 23 0.09 -9.53 12.05
CA SER A 23 1.01 -10.54 12.57
C SER A 23 1.65 -11.39 11.46
N ASN A 24 0.88 -11.77 10.46
CA ASN A 24 1.38 -12.61 9.35
C ASN A 24 2.20 -11.83 8.31
N SER A 25 2.09 -10.50 8.26
CA SER A 25 2.78 -9.66 7.27
C SER A 25 4.30 -9.84 7.27
N SER A 26 4.91 -10.02 8.45
CA SER A 26 6.35 -10.29 8.58
C SER A 26 6.72 -11.61 7.91
N THR A 27 5.94 -12.67 8.12
CA THR A 27 6.20 -13.97 7.50
C THR A 27 6.04 -13.92 5.99
N TYR A 28 5.02 -13.23 5.48
CA TYR A 28 4.87 -13.07 4.03
C TYR A 28 6.06 -12.29 3.45
N THR A 29 6.55 -11.27 4.16
CA THR A 29 7.74 -10.48 3.77
C THR A 29 8.95 -11.38 3.65
N GLU A 30 9.23 -12.17 4.69
CA GLU A 30 10.38 -13.06 4.74
C GLU A 30 10.30 -14.18 3.68
N THR A 31 9.13 -14.80 3.52
CA THR A 31 8.90 -15.84 2.51
C THR A 31 9.09 -15.27 1.10
N THR A 32 8.55 -14.09 0.83
CA THR A 32 8.71 -13.40 -0.46
C THR A 32 10.18 -13.07 -0.72
N LYS A 33 10.85 -12.48 0.26
CA LYS A 33 12.28 -12.12 0.18
C LYS A 33 13.13 -13.35 -0.16
N THR A 34 12.94 -14.42 0.62
CA THR A 34 13.68 -15.69 0.43
C THR A 34 13.39 -16.29 -0.94
N PHE A 35 12.13 -16.28 -1.37
CA PHE A 35 11.73 -16.81 -2.67
C PHE A 35 12.38 -16.05 -3.83
N VAL A 36 12.37 -14.71 -3.79
CA VAL A 36 12.94 -13.86 -4.85
C VAL A 36 14.46 -13.97 -4.89
N GLU A 37 15.12 -14.00 -3.73
CA GLU A 37 16.58 -14.19 -3.66
C GLU A 37 17.00 -15.56 -4.19
N ALA A 38 16.28 -16.63 -3.83
CA ALA A 38 16.50 -17.97 -4.37
C ALA A 38 16.30 -18.02 -5.89
N LEU A 39 15.26 -17.35 -6.42
CA LEU A 39 15.00 -17.27 -7.86
C LEU A 39 16.14 -16.56 -8.60
N LYS A 40 16.71 -15.49 -8.01
CA LYS A 40 17.89 -14.80 -8.57
C LYS A 40 19.11 -15.72 -8.62
N GLN A 41 19.29 -16.55 -7.60
CA GLN A 41 20.45 -17.45 -7.43
C GLN A 41 20.31 -18.82 -8.12
N ASP A 42 19.23 -19.07 -8.86
CA ASP A 42 18.92 -20.39 -9.45
C ASP A 42 18.73 -21.51 -8.40
N ASP A 43 18.46 -21.16 -7.14
CA ASP A 43 18.15 -22.12 -6.07
C ASP A 43 16.65 -22.49 -6.11
N PHE A 44 16.29 -23.27 -7.13
CA PHE A 44 14.91 -23.69 -7.33
C PHE A 44 14.38 -24.58 -6.20
N ASP A 45 15.25 -25.27 -5.47
CA ASP A 45 14.82 -26.10 -4.34
C ASP A 45 14.33 -25.23 -3.19
N THR A 46 15.03 -24.12 -2.91
CA THR A 46 14.53 -23.12 -1.96
C THR A 46 13.26 -22.44 -2.46
N CYS A 47 13.14 -22.09 -3.76
CA CYS A 47 11.89 -21.56 -4.32
C CYS A 47 10.71 -22.52 -4.09
N ILE A 48 10.89 -23.80 -4.42
CA ILE A 48 9.89 -24.85 -4.26
C ILE A 48 9.51 -25.01 -2.77
N SER A 49 10.47 -24.94 -1.84
CA SER A 49 10.20 -25.07 -0.40
C SER A 49 9.23 -24.01 0.15
N LYS A 50 9.27 -22.80 -0.44
CA LYS A 50 8.40 -21.66 -0.09
C LYS A 50 7.04 -21.71 -0.78
N MET A 51 6.87 -22.58 -1.77
CA MET A 51 5.58 -22.84 -2.41
C MET A 51 4.76 -23.91 -1.69
N GLN A 52 3.44 -23.81 -1.85
CA GLN A 52 2.51 -24.86 -1.48
C GLN A 52 2.49 -25.91 -2.59
N ILE A 53 3.22 -27.01 -2.35
CA ILE A 53 3.35 -28.13 -3.30
C ILE A 53 2.20 -29.12 -3.15
N GLU A 54 1.60 -29.20 -1.95
CA GLU A 54 0.50 -30.09 -1.64
C GLU A 54 -0.82 -29.31 -1.66
N ASN A 55 -1.76 -29.73 -2.50
CA ASN A 55 -3.11 -29.18 -2.49
C ASN A 55 -3.90 -29.68 -1.26
N ASN A 56 -5.08 -29.12 -1.02
CA ASN A 56 -5.95 -29.51 0.10
C ASN A 56 -6.44 -30.97 0.02
N GLN A 57 -6.17 -31.67 -1.07
CA GLN A 57 -6.50 -33.09 -1.31
C GLN A 57 -5.27 -34.00 -1.16
N GLY A 58 -4.10 -33.45 -0.79
CA GLY A 58 -2.85 -34.21 -0.59
C GLY A 58 -2.10 -34.56 -1.88
N GLU A 59 -2.53 -34.03 -3.02
CA GLU A 59 -1.82 -34.24 -4.29
C GLU A 59 -0.61 -33.30 -4.35
N ARG A 60 0.55 -33.88 -4.66
CA ARG A 60 1.81 -33.15 -4.82
C ARG A 60 1.95 -32.66 -6.26
N LEU A 61 2.20 -31.37 -6.41
CA LEU A 61 2.68 -30.80 -7.67
C LEU A 61 4.03 -31.46 -8.04
N ASN A 62 4.19 -31.76 -9.33
CA ASN A 62 5.42 -32.35 -9.83
C ASN A 62 6.55 -31.31 -9.78
N THR A 63 7.55 -31.56 -8.94
CA THR A 63 8.68 -30.65 -8.69
C THR A 63 9.53 -30.41 -9.94
N ASP A 64 9.66 -31.40 -10.83
CA ASP A 64 10.42 -31.24 -12.08
C ASP A 64 9.70 -30.29 -13.03
N THR A 65 8.37 -30.36 -13.09
CA THR A 65 7.57 -29.42 -13.88
C THR A 65 7.64 -28.00 -13.33
N LEU A 66 7.61 -27.85 -12.00
CA LEU A 66 7.76 -26.55 -11.34
C LEU A 66 9.14 -25.94 -11.60
N ARG A 67 10.21 -26.75 -11.54
CA ARG A 67 11.58 -26.31 -11.86
C ARG A 67 11.67 -25.78 -13.29
N LEU A 68 11.02 -26.46 -14.25
CA LEU A 68 10.98 -26.01 -15.65
C LEU A 68 10.19 -24.71 -15.81
N GLN A 69 9.06 -24.57 -15.12
CA GLN A 69 8.26 -23.33 -15.10
C GLN A 69 9.03 -22.16 -14.49
N PHE A 70 9.78 -22.38 -13.40
CA PHE A 70 10.62 -21.33 -12.82
C PHE A 70 11.75 -20.90 -13.73
N LYS A 71 12.39 -21.84 -14.42
CA LYS A 71 13.41 -21.52 -15.42
C LYS A 71 12.81 -20.69 -16.56
N HIS A 72 11.62 -21.04 -17.04
CA HIS A 72 10.89 -20.26 -18.03
C HIS A 72 10.52 -18.86 -17.51
N PHE A 73 9.98 -18.77 -16.29
CA PHE A 73 9.64 -17.50 -15.64
C PHE A 73 10.87 -16.60 -15.47
N LYS A 74 12.01 -17.14 -15.04
CA LYS A 74 13.28 -16.41 -14.97
C LYS A 74 13.71 -15.93 -16.36
N GLY A 75 13.56 -16.76 -17.39
CA GLY A 75 13.80 -16.38 -18.78
C GLY A 75 12.97 -15.16 -19.19
N LEU A 76 11.66 -15.17 -18.88
CA LEU A 76 10.78 -14.02 -19.13
C LEU A 76 11.24 -12.77 -18.38
N LEU A 77 11.64 -12.90 -17.10
CA LEU A 77 12.17 -11.78 -16.34
C LEU A 77 13.45 -11.22 -16.98
N GLN A 78 14.37 -12.08 -17.42
CA GLN A 78 15.60 -11.65 -18.07
C GLN A 78 15.37 -11.01 -19.43
N GLU A 79 14.38 -11.50 -20.19
CA GLU A 79 13.99 -10.92 -21.47
C GLU A 79 13.42 -9.50 -21.30
N HIS A 80 12.57 -9.30 -20.29
CA HIS A 80 11.86 -8.03 -20.10
C HIS A 80 12.65 -7.00 -19.28
N PHE A 81 13.46 -7.46 -18.31
CA PHE A 81 14.17 -6.62 -17.35
C PHE A 81 15.70 -6.74 -17.43
N GLY A 82 16.25 -7.60 -18.29
CA GLY A 82 17.69 -7.77 -18.49
C GLY A 82 18.34 -8.83 -17.59
N THR A 83 19.59 -9.17 -17.91
CA THR A 83 20.39 -10.20 -17.22
C THR A 83 21.16 -9.69 -16.00
N ASP A 84 21.32 -8.38 -15.87
CA ASP A 84 22.01 -7.70 -14.77
C ASP A 84 21.13 -7.62 -13.51
N PRO A 85 21.69 -7.40 -12.29
CA PRO A 85 20.93 -7.55 -11.05
C PRO A 85 19.80 -6.53 -10.96
N TYR A 86 18.59 -6.97 -11.31
CA TYR A 86 17.38 -6.22 -11.03
C TYR A 86 17.21 -6.10 -9.51
N GLU A 87 17.02 -4.87 -9.05
CA GLU A 87 16.60 -4.62 -7.68
C GLU A 87 15.14 -5.00 -7.53
N TYR A 88 14.77 -5.44 -6.34
CA TYR A 88 13.38 -5.72 -6.03
C TYR A 88 12.98 -5.01 -4.74
N SER A 89 11.74 -4.54 -4.70
CA SER A 89 11.13 -3.96 -3.51
C SER A 89 9.77 -4.59 -3.28
N LEU A 90 9.47 -4.85 -2.02
CA LEU A 90 8.17 -5.37 -1.66
C LEU A 90 7.13 -4.25 -1.56
N VAL A 91 6.15 -4.29 -2.44
CA VAL A 91 5.21 -3.20 -2.67
C VAL A 91 4.07 -3.21 -1.65
N LYS A 92 3.30 -4.30 -1.54
CA LYS A 92 2.21 -4.38 -0.57
C LYS A 92 1.65 -5.78 -0.42
N TRP A 93 0.93 -5.95 0.69
CA TRP A 93 0.04 -7.08 0.96
C TRP A 93 -1.40 -6.60 0.84
N GLN A 94 -2.24 -7.32 0.11
CA GLN A 94 -3.61 -6.90 -0.12
C GLN A 94 -4.58 -8.07 -0.03
N LYS A 95 -5.64 -7.86 0.73
CA LYS A 95 -6.89 -8.62 0.67
C LYS A 95 -7.98 -7.68 0.20
N THR A 96 -8.48 -7.90 -1.00
CA THR A 96 -9.58 -7.10 -1.56
C THR A 96 -10.84 -7.94 -1.59
N LEU A 97 -11.89 -7.41 -0.99
CA LEU A 97 -13.25 -7.92 -1.16
C LEU A 97 -13.92 -7.02 -2.20
N SER A 98 -14.13 -7.55 -3.40
CA SER A 98 -14.82 -6.86 -4.48
C SER A 98 -16.09 -7.62 -4.86
N THR A 99 -17.11 -6.91 -5.33
CA THR A 99 -18.30 -7.50 -5.96
C THR A 99 -17.95 -8.10 -7.32
N ASN A 100 -16.84 -7.70 -7.93
CA ASN A 100 -16.25 -8.36 -9.09
C ASN A 100 -15.33 -9.52 -8.62
N PRO A 101 -15.65 -10.79 -8.92
CA PRO A 101 -14.87 -11.94 -8.48
C PRO A 101 -13.40 -11.92 -8.93
N GLU A 102 -13.12 -11.33 -10.10
CA GLU A 102 -11.75 -11.30 -10.66
C GLU A 102 -10.82 -10.34 -9.88
N GLU A 103 -11.38 -9.26 -9.36
CA GLU A 103 -10.67 -8.27 -8.54
C GLU A 103 -10.62 -8.68 -7.06
N SER A 104 -11.49 -9.60 -6.65
CA SER A 104 -11.55 -10.08 -5.28
C SER A 104 -10.40 -11.07 -4.99
N THR A 105 -9.76 -10.91 -3.83
CA THR A 105 -8.81 -11.89 -3.33
C THR A 105 -9.58 -13.13 -2.89
N PRO A 106 -9.19 -14.35 -3.35
CA PRO A 106 -9.84 -15.58 -2.92
C PRO A 106 -9.87 -15.72 -1.39
N PRO A 107 -10.88 -16.39 -0.82
CA PRO A 107 -10.97 -16.58 0.63
C PRO A 107 -9.74 -17.32 1.16
N ASN A 108 -9.27 -16.92 2.35
CA ASN A 108 -8.06 -17.43 3.01
C ASN A 108 -6.76 -17.28 2.21
N THR A 109 -6.71 -16.31 1.30
CA THR A 109 -5.49 -15.98 0.57
C THR A 109 -5.10 -14.51 0.74
N THR A 110 -3.82 -14.22 0.55
CA THR A 110 -3.26 -12.87 0.55
C THR A 110 -2.47 -12.64 -0.73
N ARG A 111 -2.70 -11.51 -1.42
CA ARG A 111 -1.87 -11.12 -2.56
C ARG A 111 -0.68 -10.30 -2.07
N ALA A 112 0.51 -10.63 -2.53
CA ALA A 112 1.71 -9.85 -2.36
C ALA A 112 2.16 -9.30 -3.72
N PHE A 113 2.59 -8.05 -3.73
CA PHE A 113 3.10 -7.41 -4.93
C PHE A 113 4.58 -7.12 -4.72
N VAL A 114 5.38 -7.45 -5.72
CA VAL A 114 6.81 -7.20 -5.69
C VAL A 114 7.17 -6.47 -6.97
N GLU A 115 7.84 -5.35 -6.80
CA GLU A 115 8.32 -4.51 -7.87
C GLU A 115 9.74 -4.91 -8.21
N PHE A 116 10.03 -4.98 -9.51
CA PHE A 116 11.37 -5.13 -10.07
C PHE A 116 11.77 -3.88 -10.82
N ASN A 117 13.05 -3.53 -10.73
CA ASN A 117 13.63 -2.35 -11.35
C ASN A 117 14.97 -2.71 -11.99
N ASN A 118 15.12 -2.42 -13.28
CA ASN A 118 16.37 -2.61 -14.03
C ASN A 118 17.14 -1.30 -14.31
N GLY A 119 16.72 -0.20 -13.69
CA GLY A 119 17.29 1.14 -13.86
C GLY A 119 16.45 2.05 -14.76
N SER A 120 15.85 1.51 -15.82
CA SER A 120 15.03 2.27 -16.79
C SER A 120 13.54 1.95 -16.72
N ASP A 121 13.20 0.69 -16.48
CA ASP A 121 11.84 0.17 -16.47
C ASP A 121 11.51 -0.46 -15.11
N LEU A 122 10.25 -0.31 -14.72
CA LEU A 122 9.65 -0.94 -13.56
C LEU A 122 8.71 -2.05 -14.02
N GLY A 123 8.60 -3.10 -13.21
CA GLY A 123 7.67 -4.21 -13.40
C GLY A 123 7.10 -4.68 -12.07
N VAL A 124 5.95 -5.33 -12.09
CA VAL A 124 5.36 -5.92 -10.88
C VAL A 124 4.97 -7.36 -11.14
N PHE A 125 5.23 -8.23 -10.17
CA PHE A 125 4.59 -9.53 -10.13
C PHE A 125 3.79 -9.68 -8.85
N GLN A 126 2.76 -10.49 -8.95
CA GLN A 126 1.86 -10.83 -7.87
C GLN A 126 2.14 -12.26 -7.42
N LEU A 127 2.35 -12.44 -6.12
CA LEU A 127 2.36 -13.73 -5.46
C LEU A 127 1.04 -13.91 -4.72
N LEU A 128 0.42 -15.07 -4.83
CA LEU A 128 -0.74 -15.45 -4.04
C LEU A 128 -0.29 -16.37 -2.90
N PHE A 129 -0.59 -15.98 -1.67
CA PHE A 129 -0.27 -16.75 -0.47
C PHE A 129 -1.52 -17.46 0.07
N ASP A 130 -1.34 -18.67 0.59
CA ASP A 130 -2.30 -19.29 1.50
C ASP A 130 -2.09 -18.75 2.91
N ASP A 131 -3.14 -18.28 3.56
CA ASP A 131 -3.04 -17.71 4.90
C ASP A 131 -2.73 -18.76 5.98
N SER A 132 -3.09 -20.01 5.73
CA SER A 132 -2.95 -21.11 6.70
C SER A 132 -1.52 -21.61 6.75
N SER A 133 -0.98 -22.01 5.59
CA SER A 133 0.39 -22.50 5.44
C SER A 133 1.43 -21.39 5.31
N LYS A 134 1.01 -20.16 4.98
CA LYS A 134 1.87 -19.00 4.70
C LYS A 134 2.82 -19.22 3.53
N LYS A 135 2.47 -20.15 2.63
CA LYS A 135 3.23 -20.52 1.44
C LYS A 135 2.61 -19.93 0.18
N ILE A 136 3.43 -19.84 -0.87
CA ILE A 136 3.02 -19.29 -2.17
C ILE A 136 2.25 -20.36 -2.95
N ILE A 137 1.02 -20.04 -3.35
CA ILE A 137 0.15 -20.89 -4.18
C ILE A 137 0.42 -20.63 -5.66
N ASP A 138 0.50 -19.36 -6.05
CA ASP A 138 0.51 -18.93 -7.46
C ASP A 138 1.39 -17.70 -7.67
N ILE A 139 1.92 -17.56 -8.88
CA ILE A 139 2.79 -16.47 -9.31
C ILE A 139 2.27 -15.94 -10.64
N ARG A 140 1.99 -14.63 -10.71
CA ARG A 140 1.54 -13.97 -11.92
C ARG A 140 2.38 -12.75 -12.20
N THR A 141 2.86 -12.60 -13.43
CA THR A 141 3.41 -11.32 -13.90
C THR A 141 2.27 -10.35 -14.14
N LEU A 142 2.35 -9.15 -13.59
CA LEU A 142 1.49 -8.04 -14.00
C LEU A 142 2.25 -7.31 -15.10
N ASP A 143 1.66 -7.22 -16.28
CA ASP A 143 2.29 -6.64 -17.47
C ASP A 143 2.31 -5.10 -17.35
N VAL A 144 3.18 -4.61 -16.49
CA VAL A 144 3.31 -3.19 -16.14
C VAL A 144 4.74 -2.80 -16.48
N LYS A 145 5.07 -2.68 -17.77
CA LYS A 145 6.34 -2.11 -18.21
C LYS A 145 6.21 -0.60 -18.27
N VAL A 146 6.61 0.08 -17.20
CA VAL A 146 6.53 1.55 -17.11
C VAL A 146 7.93 2.11 -16.95
N SER A 147 8.23 3.17 -17.70
CA SER A 147 9.49 3.88 -17.53
C SER A 147 9.58 4.46 -16.13
N LYS A 148 10.74 4.29 -15.51
CA LYS A 148 11.03 4.78 -14.16
C LYS A 148 10.83 6.30 -14.10
N PRO A 149 9.97 6.80 -13.21
CA PRO A 149 9.76 8.24 -13.06
C PRO A 149 10.98 8.90 -12.43
N ASP A 150 11.15 10.21 -12.68
CA ASP A 150 12.15 11.02 -11.98
C ASP A 150 11.73 11.20 -10.51
N LEU A 151 12.36 10.41 -9.65
CA LEU A 151 12.10 10.42 -8.21
C LEU A 151 12.48 11.76 -7.56
N LEU A 152 13.49 12.48 -8.07
CA LEU A 152 13.87 13.77 -7.50
C LEU A 152 12.78 14.78 -7.73
N LEU A 153 12.26 14.86 -8.97
CA LEU A 153 11.14 15.73 -9.29
C LEU A 153 9.91 15.35 -8.47
N PHE A 154 9.61 14.05 -8.37
CA PHE A 154 8.51 13.55 -7.54
C PHE A 154 8.64 14.02 -6.08
N TRP A 155 9.79 13.84 -5.43
CA TRP A 155 9.97 14.26 -4.03
C TRP A 155 10.03 15.78 -3.86
N LEU A 156 10.47 16.54 -4.86
CA LEU A 156 10.37 18.01 -4.82
C LEU A 156 8.91 18.47 -4.76
N THR A 157 7.99 17.79 -5.44
CA THR A 157 6.56 18.12 -5.35
C THR A 157 5.96 17.81 -3.97
N ALA A 158 6.60 16.98 -3.15
CA ALA A 158 6.19 16.71 -1.78
C ALA A 158 6.31 17.93 -0.84
N LEU A 159 6.90 19.04 -1.29
CA LEU A 159 6.84 20.31 -0.58
C LEU A 159 5.40 20.84 -0.44
N ILE A 160 4.50 20.51 -1.37
CA ILE A 160 3.09 20.91 -1.34
C ILE A 160 2.35 20.31 -0.13
N PRO A 161 2.32 18.98 0.07
CA PRO A 161 1.71 18.40 1.26
C PRO A 161 2.37 18.91 2.55
N LEU A 162 3.70 19.10 2.57
CA LEU A 162 4.38 19.66 3.74
C LEU A 162 3.89 21.08 4.08
N ALA A 163 3.64 21.93 3.08
CA ALA A 163 3.09 23.26 3.28
C ALA A 163 1.69 23.22 3.89
N VAL A 164 0.82 22.30 3.45
CA VAL A 164 -0.53 22.11 4.02
C VAL A 164 -0.47 21.61 5.46
N LEU A 165 0.43 20.68 5.76
CA LEU A 165 0.65 20.20 7.12
C LEU A 165 1.10 21.34 8.05
N LEU A 166 2.08 22.14 7.62
CA LEU A 166 2.54 23.31 8.37
C LEU A 166 1.43 24.36 8.55
N PHE A 167 0.62 24.59 7.52
CA PHE A 167 -0.55 25.47 7.59
C PHE A 167 -1.55 25.01 8.65
N ASN A 168 -1.93 23.72 8.65
CA ASN A 168 -2.87 23.19 9.64
C ASN A 168 -2.32 23.26 11.07
N ILE A 169 -1.02 22.97 11.26
CA ILE A 169 -0.33 23.15 12.56
C ILE A 169 -0.39 24.62 13.00
N TYR A 170 -0.11 25.54 12.08
CA TYR A 170 -0.16 26.98 12.34
C TYR A 170 -1.56 27.43 12.78
N VAL A 171 -2.61 27.01 12.08
CA VAL A 171 -4.00 27.35 12.45
C VAL A 171 -4.36 26.79 13.83
N ILE A 172 -3.97 25.55 14.14
CA ILE A 172 -4.17 24.96 15.47
C ILE A 172 -3.49 25.81 16.55
N ARG A 173 -2.26 26.27 16.29
CA ARG A 173 -1.52 27.14 17.22
C ARG A 173 -2.22 28.49 17.43
N GLU A 174 -2.76 29.10 16.39
CA GLU A 174 -3.53 30.34 16.50
C GLU A 174 -4.85 30.15 17.26
N ILE A 175 -5.60 29.07 17.00
CA ILE A 175 -6.80 28.72 17.78
C ILE A 175 -6.42 28.54 19.26
N LYS A 176 -5.29 27.88 19.56
CA LYS A 176 -4.81 27.69 20.93
C LYS A 176 -4.57 29.02 21.64
N ARG A 177 -3.96 30.00 20.96
CA ARG A 177 -3.65 31.33 21.48
C ARG A 177 -4.86 32.27 21.57
N SER A 178 -5.92 32.02 20.81
CA SER A 178 -7.13 32.85 20.79
C SER A 178 -8.00 32.72 22.06
N ASN A 179 -8.92 33.65 22.28
CA ASN A 179 -9.96 33.57 23.33
C ASN A 179 -11.26 32.86 22.88
N LEU A 180 -11.19 32.05 21.81
CA LEU A 180 -12.36 31.34 21.29
C LEU A 180 -12.88 30.29 22.28
N GLN A 181 -14.20 30.24 22.50
CA GLN A 181 -14.85 29.18 23.27
C GLN A 181 -14.89 27.86 22.49
N LYS A 182 -15.01 26.69 23.15
CA LYS A 182 -15.11 25.37 22.51
C LYS A 182 -13.99 25.09 21.49
N LYS A 183 -12.72 25.28 21.89
CA LYS A 183 -11.54 25.10 21.01
C LYS A 183 -11.42 23.67 20.45
N TRP A 184 -11.85 22.67 21.20
CA TRP A 184 -11.78 21.26 20.79
C TRP A 184 -12.52 20.98 19.46
N LEU A 185 -13.70 21.58 19.26
CA LEU A 185 -14.48 21.41 18.01
C LEU A 185 -13.75 22.05 16.81
N LYS A 186 -13.02 23.14 17.07
CA LYS A 186 -12.24 23.84 16.04
C LYS A 186 -11.03 23.02 15.62
N TYR A 187 -10.33 22.41 16.58
CA TYR A 187 -9.25 21.48 16.27
C TYR A 187 -9.77 20.30 15.44
N LEU A 188 -10.93 19.74 15.81
CA LEU A 188 -11.55 18.66 15.05
C LEU A 188 -11.86 19.08 13.60
N ALA A 189 -12.38 20.29 13.40
CA ALA A 189 -12.62 20.82 12.06
C ALA A 189 -11.33 20.95 11.24
N VAL A 190 -10.23 21.44 11.83
CA VAL A 190 -8.92 21.52 11.14
C VAL A 190 -8.37 20.14 10.79
N ILE A 191 -8.61 19.12 11.62
CA ILE A 191 -8.15 17.75 11.37
C ILE A 191 -9.00 17.04 10.31
N LEU A 192 -10.33 17.19 10.36
CA LEU A 192 -11.26 16.39 9.54
C LEU A 192 -11.64 17.05 8.21
N LEU A 193 -11.72 18.38 8.15
CA LEU A 193 -12.15 19.10 6.94
C LEU A 193 -10.96 19.41 6.04
N ASN A 194 -10.27 18.36 5.61
CA ASN A 194 -9.20 18.41 4.60
C ASN A 194 -9.67 17.74 3.31
N VAL A 195 -10.72 18.28 2.71
CA VAL A 195 -11.38 17.72 1.51
C VAL A 195 -11.78 18.87 0.57
N PRO A 196 -11.85 18.66 -0.76
CA PRO A 196 -11.44 17.47 -1.51
C PRO A 196 -9.92 17.28 -1.51
N SER A 197 -9.43 16.19 -2.11
CA SER A 197 -8.01 15.88 -2.12
C SER A 197 -7.43 15.52 -3.47
N PHE A 198 -6.13 15.75 -3.59
CA PHE A 198 -5.32 15.40 -4.73
C PHE A 198 -4.28 14.38 -4.31
N THR A 199 -4.15 13.30 -5.07
CA THR A 199 -3.08 12.31 -4.92
C THR A 199 -2.18 12.42 -6.14
N TYR A 200 -0.89 12.60 -5.93
CA TYR A 200 0.11 12.47 -6.98
C TYR A 200 0.88 11.17 -6.76
N ALA A 201 0.70 10.22 -7.67
CA ALA A 201 1.45 8.98 -7.71
C ALA A 201 2.65 9.13 -8.66
N ALA A 202 3.80 8.60 -8.24
CA ALA A 202 5.02 8.59 -9.05
C ALA A 202 4.79 7.86 -10.39
N VAL A 203 3.95 6.84 -10.37
CA VAL A 203 3.43 6.14 -11.55
C VAL A 203 1.91 6.32 -11.59
N GLY A 204 1.39 6.91 -12.68
CA GLY A 204 -0.05 7.15 -12.86
C GLY A 204 -0.50 8.61 -12.66
N GLY A 205 0.36 9.49 -12.15
CA GLY A 205 0.14 10.94 -12.16
C GLY A 205 -0.86 11.43 -11.11
N VAL A 206 -1.61 12.50 -11.44
CA VAL A 206 -2.50 13.20 -10.49
C VAL A 206 -3.90 12.64 -10.55
N THR A 207 -4.42 12.21 -9.40
CA THR A 207 -5.81 11.78 -9.21
C THR A 207 -6.53 12.75 -8.28
N PHE A 208 -7.75 13.14 -8.65
CA PHE A 208 -8.64 13.94 -7.81
C PHE A 208 -9.69 13.06 -7.13
N GLN A 209 -9.89 13.26 -5.83
CA GLN A 209 -10.92 12.58 -5.05
C GLN A 209 -11.76 13.60 -4.28
N LEU A 210 -13.08 13.56 -4.51
CA LEU A 210 -13.99 14.51 -3.88
C LEU A 210 -14.11 14.28 -2.36
N LEU A 211 -14.23 13.02 -1.96
CA LEU A 211 -14.35 12.60 -0.57
C LEU A 211 -13.29 11.54 -0.29
N HIS A 212 -12.17 11.98 0.27
CA HIS A 212 -11.14 11.10 0.78
C HIS A 212 -10.52 11.76 2.01
N PHE A 213 -10.66 11.11 3.16
CA PHE A 213 -10.16 11.62 4.43
C PHE A 213 -8.75 11.12 4.66
N GLN A 214 -7.78 12.02 4.70
CA GLN A 214 -6.41 11.69 5.04
C GLN A 214 -6.22 11.77 6.56
N PHE A 215 -5.57 10.76 7.11
CA PHE A 215 -4.95 10.86 8.44
C PHE A 215 -3.73 11.80 8.35
N LEU A 216 -3.26 12.40 9.46
CA LEU A 216 -2.17 13.42 9.50
C LEU A 216 -2.51 14.83 8.96
N LEU A 217 -3.61 15.43 9.41
CA LEU A 217 -3.96 16.83 9.08
C LEU A 217 -4.09 17.07 7.56
N GLY A 218 -4.71 16.15 6.85
CA GLY A 218 -4.96 16.31 5.41
C GLY A 218 -3.82 15.88 4.51
N VAL A 219 -2.83 15.14 5.00
CA VAL A 219 -1.67 14.72 4.20
C VAL A 219 -1.43 13.22 4.30
N GLY A 220 -1.28 12.54 3.16
CA GLY A 220 -0.92 11.13 3.09
C GLY A 220 0.41 10.93 2.36
N PHE A 221 1.19 9.93 2.79
CA PHE A 221 2.36 9.43 2.07
C PHE A 221 2.29 7.91 2.00
N SER A 222 2.56 7.35 0.82
CA SER A 222 2.79 5.92 0.58
C SER A 222 4.12 5.76 -0.16
N GLY A 223 4.87 4.69 0.14
CA GLY A 223 6.25 4.56 -0.36
C GLY A 223 6.86 3.17 -0.26
N ASN A 224 6.05 2.11 -0.33
CA ASN A 224 6.56 0.73 -0.24
C ASN A 224 7.22 0.23 -1.55
N GLY A 225 7.29 1.06 -2.59
CA GLY A 225 7.90 0.81 -3.89
C GLY A 225 7.77 2.06 -4.75
N ILE A 226 8.43 2.13 -5.90
CA ILE A 226 8.33 3.31 -6.78
C ILE A 226 6.90 3.41 -7.35
N ILE A 227 6.27 2.30 -7.69
CA ILE A 227 4.93 2.27 -8.31
C ILE A 227 3.84 2.74 -7.35
N GLU A 228 3.94 2.38 -6.06
CA GLU A 228 3.00 2.83 -5.02
C GLU A 228 3.47 4.09 -4.30
N SER A 229 4.57 4.71 -4.73
CA SER A 229 5.02 5.98 -4.17
C SER A 229 4.01 7.05 -4.56
N ALA A 230 3.31 7.58 -3.56
CA ALA A 230 2.36 8.65 -3.77
C ALA A 230 2.31 9.56 -2.54
N TRP A 231 2.00 10.82 -2.77
CA TRP A 231 1.58 11.71 -1.70
C TRP A 231 0.19 12.25 -2.01
N THR A 232 -0.60 12.40 -0.97
CA THR A 232 -1.97 12.92 -1.03
C THR A 232 -2.06 14.18 -0.20
N VAL A 233 -2.74 15.18 -0.71
CA VAL A 233 -3.01 16.43 0.00
C VAL A 233 -4.49 16.79 -0.12
N GLY A 234 -5.12 16.99 1.03
CA GLY A 234 -6.47 17.53 1.15
C GLY A 234 -6.43 19.05 1.16
N ILE A 235 -7.42 19.69 0.56
CA ILE A 235 -7.61 21.15 0.70
C ILE A 235 -8.00 21.43 2.16
N PRO A 236 -7.24 22.24 2.91
CA PRO A 236 -7.45 22.43 4.34
C PRO A 236 -8.61 23.39 4.65
N LEU A 237 -9.82 23.05 4.22
CA LEU A 237 -11.03 23.88 4.39
C LEU A 237 -11.28 24.24 5.86
N GLY A 238 -11.07 23.30 6.78
CA GLY A 238 -11.20 23.56 8.21
C GLY A 238 -10.19 24.60 8.71
N GLY A 239 -8.94 24.50 8.26
CA GLY A 239 -7.90 25.48 8.55
C GLY A 239 -8.21 26.86 7.97
N LEU A 240 -8.60 26.90 6.69
CA LEU A 240 -8.98 28.12 5.97
C LEU A 240 -10.18 28.83 6.61
N TYR A 241 -11.20 28.08 7.02
CA TYR A 241 -12.36 28.63 7.69
C TYR A 241 -11.99 29.29 9.03
N TRP A 242 -11.22 28.61 9.88
CA TRP A 242 -10.90 29.13 11.21
C TRP A 242 -9.91 30.28 11.18
N ILE A 243 -8.95 30.28 10.25
CA ILE A 243 -8.04 31.42 10.12
C ILE A 243 -8.78 32.67 9.63
N TRP A 244 -9.75 32.51 8.72
CA TRP A 244 -10.60 33.61 8.27
C TRP A 244 -11.44 34.17 9.43
N GLN A 245 -12.09 33.30 10.20
CA GLN A 245 -12.84 33.70 11.41
C GLN A 245 -11.95 34.41 12.44
N LEU A 246 -10.75 33.88 12.71
CA LEU A 246 -9.78 34.50 13.63
C LEU A 246 -9.30 35.88 13.18
N LYS A 247 -9.21 36.12 11.87
CA LYS A 247 -8.84 37.43 11.31
C LYS A 247 -10.00 38.43 11.34
N MET A 248 -11.24 37.99 11.17
CA MET A 248 -12.41 38.87 11.26
C MET A 248 -12.78 39.26 12.70
N TRP A 249 -12.36 38.46 13.69
CA TRP A 249 -12.62 38.70 15.12
C TRP A 249 -11.47 39.41 15.84
N LYS A 250 -10.42 39.81 15.09
CA LYS A 250 -9.44 40.80 15.54
C LYS A 250 -9.92 42.18 15.16
#